data_AF-A0A8J3EHR8-F1
#
_entry.id   AF-A0A8J3EHR8-F1
#
_cell.length_a   1.000
_cell.length_b   1.000
_cell.length_c   1.000
_cell.angle_alpha   90.00
_cell.angle_beta   90.00
_cell.angle_gamma   90.00
#
_symmetry.space_group_name_H-M   'P 1'
#
loop_
_entity.id
_entity.type
_entity.pdbx_description
1 polymer ?
#
loop_
_entity_poly.entity_id
_entity_poly.type
_entity_poly.pdbx_seq_one_letter_code
_entity_poly.pdbx_strand_id
1 'polypeptide(L)' 'MDHYSALRHFADSWGLLAMFVFFLGVIVWAFRPGSRKEHHNAATILFRNEDKPAPSEQD' A
#
# COMPACT_ATOMS: atom_id res chain seq x y z
N MET A 1 0.12 -12.38 43.10
CA MET A 1 -0.60 -11.75 41.97
C MET A 1 -1.65 -12.73 41.51
N ASP A 2 -2.92 -12.43 41.75
CA ASP A 2 -4.02 -13.35 41.40
C ASP A 2 -4.25 -13.40 39.89
N HIS A 3 -4.64 -14.57 39.36
CA HIS A 3 -4.83 -14.81 37.92
C HIS A 3 -5.73 -13.77 37.22
N TYR A 4 -6.73 -13.26 37.94
CA TYR A 4 -7.63 -12.21 37.44
C TYR A 4 -6.89 -10.90 37.10
N SER A 5 -5.90 -10.51 37.90
CA SER A 5 -5.11 -9.30 37.67
C SER A 5 -4.29 -9.40 36.38
N ALA A 6 -3.67 -10.56 36.11
CA ALA A 6 -2.91 -10.77 34.89
C ALA A 6 -3.78 -10.69 33.62
N LEU A 7 -4.96 -11.32 33.65
CA LEU A 7 -5.93 -11.29 32.55
C LEU A 7 -6.50 -9.88 32.30
N ARG A 8 -6.73 -9.12 33.38
CA ARG A 8 -7.23 -7.74 33.30
C ARG A 8 -6.20 -6.79 32.72
N HIS A 9 -4.94 -6.87 33.14
CA HIS A 9 -3.86 -6.06 32.54
C HIS A 9 -3.67 -6.37 31.05
N PHE A 10 -3.81 -7.63 30.64
CA PHE A 10 -3.79 -8.02 29.24
C PHE A 10 -4.97 -7.43 28.45
N ALA A 11 -6.19 -7.51 28.99
CA ALA A 11 -7.40 -6.98 28.36
C ALA A 11 -7.37 -5.45 28.22
N ASP A 12 -6.91 -4.73 29.25
CA ASP A 12 -6.81 -3.26 29.24
C ASP A 12 -5.83 -2.75 28.15
N SER A 13 -4.89 -3.59 27.69
CA SER A 13 -3.88 -3.22 26.68
C SER A 13 -4.36 -3.33 25.23
N TRP A 14 -5.51 -3.98 24.99
CA TRP A 14 -5.96 -4.35 23.64
C TRP A 14 -6.30 -3.16 22.75
N GLY A 15 -6.83 -2.08 23.33
CA GLY A 15 -7.11 -0.84 22.60
C GLY A 15 -5.85 -0.17 22.05
N LEU A 16 -4.80 -0.10 22.87
CA LEU A 16 -3.48 0.44 22.45
C LEU A 16 -2.84 -0.45 21.38
N LEU A 17 -2.93 -1.78 21.54
CA LEU A 17 -2.43 -2.74 20.56
C LEU A 17 -3.13 -2.59 19.20
N ALA A 18 -4.45 -2.45 19.20
CA ALA A 18 -5.23 -2.24 17.97
C ALA A 18 -4.82 -0.96 17.25
N MET A 19 -4.64 0.15 17.98
CA MET A 19 -4.17 1.43 17.41
C MET A 19 -2.76 1.29 16.81
N PHE A 20 -1.86 0.58 17.48
CA PHE A 20 -0.50 0.34 17.01
C PHE A 20 -0.47 -0.50 15.72
N VAL A 21 -1.23 -1.60 15.67
CA VAL A 21 -1.34 -2.45 14.47
C VAL A 21 -1.98 -1.68 13.31
N PHE A 22 -3.03 -0.90 13.57
CA PHE A 22 -3.65 -0.05 12.56
C PHE A 22 -2.66 0.96 11.97
N PHE A 23 -1.89 1.64 12.83
CA PHE A 23 -0.87 2.58 12.41
C PHE A 23 0.19 1.94 11.51
N LEU A 24 0.71 0.77 11.90
CA LEU A 24 1.63 0.00 11.05
C LEU A 24 0.98 -0.42 9.72
N GLY A 25 -0.30 -0.79 9.75
CA GLY A 25 -1.08 -1.09 8.54
C GLY A 25 -1.12 0.08 7.57
N VAL A 26 -1.37 1.30 8.08
CA VAL A 26 -1.36 2.54 7.26
C VAL A 26 0.03 2.82 6.70
N ILE A 27 1.08 2.67 7.52
CA ILE A 27 2.47 2.81 7.06
C ILE A 27 2.75 1.85 5.90
N VAL A 28 2.48 0.56 6.07
CA VAL A 28 2.72 -0.46 5.04
C VAL A 28 1.90 -0.17 3.78
N TRP A 29 0.66 0.31 3.94
CA TRP A 29 -0.18 0.70 2.82
C TRP A 29 0.37 1.92 2.07
N ALA A 30 0.84 2.95 2.77
CA ALA A 30 1.43 4.14 2.17
C ALA A 30 2.73 3.83 1.41
N PHE A 31 3.54 2.89 1.93
CA PHE A 31 4.76 2.43 1.26
C PHE A 31 4.49 1.32 0.22
N ARG A 32 3.26 0.81 0.08
CA ARG A 32 2.94 -0.19 -0.93
C ARG A 32 3.12 0.43 -2.32
N PRO A 33 4.06 -0.06 -3.14
CA PRO A 33 4.45 0.57 -4.41
C PRO A 33 3.43 0.24 -5.52
N GLY A 34 2.14 0.43 -5.27
CA GLY A 34 1.05 0.11 -6.20
C GLY A 34 1.01 1.04 -7.41
N SER A 35 1.40 2.31 -7.24
CA SER A 35 1.26 3.34 -8.29
C SER A 35 2.47 3.44 -9.23
N ARG A 36 3.58 2.73 -8.95
CA ARG A 36 4.80 2.82 -9.78
C ARG A 36 4.57 2.36 -11.23
N LYS A 37 3.64 1.43 -11.46
CA LYS A 37 3.34 0.91 -12.80
C LYS A 37 2.50 1.89 -13.63
N GLU A 38 1.50 2.51 -13.02
CA GLU A 38 0.64 3.51 -13.68
C GLU A 38 1.40 4.80 -14.01
N HIS A 39 2.23 5.29 -13.08
CA HIS A 39 3.06 6.48 -13.35
C HIS A 39 4.12 6.25 -14.43
N HIS A 40 4.69 5.04 -14.52
CA HIS A 40 5.60 4.69 -15.59
C HIS A 40 4.87 4.63 -16.93
N ASN A 41 3.69 4.03 -16.98
CA ASN A 41 2.89 3.95 -18.20
C ASN A 41 2.52 5.35 -18.72
N ALA A 42 2.01 6.24 -17.86
CA ALA A 42 1.65 7.62 -18.22
C ALA A 42 2.85 8.45 -18.72
N ALA A 43 4.03 8.29 -18.10
CA ALA A 43 5.24 9.00 -18.52
C ALA A 43 5.75 8.52 -19.89
N THR A 44 5.50 7.27 -20.26
CA THR A 44 5.97 6.70 -21.53
C THR A 44 4.96 6.89 -22.67
N ILE A 45 3.73 7.39 -22.43
CA ILE A 45 2.70 7.58 -23.49
C ILE A 45 3.22 8.45 -24.64
N LEU A 46 3.88 9.59 -24.34
CA LEU A 46 4.46 10.47 -25.36
C LEU A 46 5.63 9.80 -26.10
N PHE A 47 6.50 9.09 -25.38
CA PHE A 47 7.70 8.46 -25.95
C PHE A 47 7.42 7.14 -26.68
N ARG A 48 6.25 6.53 -26.47
CA ARG A 48 5.91 5.21 -27.02
C ARG A 48 5.89 5.16 -28.56
N ASN A 49 5.76 6.32 -29.19
CA ASN A 49 5.66 6.47 -30.64
C ASN A 49 6.90 7.15 -31.26
N GLU A 50 7.98 7.34 -30.48
CA GLU A 50 9.22 7.94 -30.98
C GLU A 50 10.05 6.92 -31.78
N ASP A 51 10.11 5.66 -31.34
CA ASP A 51 10.95 4.62 -31.95
C ASP A 51 10.30 3.92 -33.16
N LYS A 52 8.97 3.94 -33.26
CA LYS A 52 8.23 3.38 -34.40
C LYS A 52 6.98 4.21 -34.68
N PRO A 53 6.75 4.66 -35.92
CA PRO A 53 5.49 5.29 -36.28
C PRO A 53 4.35 4.30 -36.05
N ALA A 54 3.21 4.79 -35.55
CA ALA A 54 1.99 4.02 -35.42
C ALA A 54 1.72 3.27 -36.75
N PRO A 55 1.46 1.95 -36.71
CA PRO A 55 1.13 1.23 -37.93
C PRO A 55 -0.11 1.90 -38.50
N SER A 56 -0.01 2.36 -39.75
CA SER A 56 -1.17 2.84 -40.47
C SER A 56 -2.19 1.71 -40.47
N GLU A 57 -3.35 1.97 -39.89
CA GLU A 57 -4.54 1.15 -40.06
C GLU A 57 -4.87 1.15 -41.55
N GLN A 58 -4.33 0.15 -42.25
CA GLN A 58 -4.62 -0.17 -43.64
C GLN A 58 -5.34 -1.52 -43.62
N ASP A 59 -6.65 -1.42 -43.89
CA ASP A 59 -7.62 -2.41 -44.38
C ASP A 59 -7.86 -3.71 -43.56
#